data_AF-A0A134AC56-F1
#
_entry.id   AF-A0A134AC56-F1
#
_cell.length_a   1.000
_cell.length_b   1.000
_cell.length_c   1.000
_cell.angle_alpha   90.00
_cell.angle_beta   90.00
_cell.angle_gamma   90.00
#
_symmetry.space_group_name_H-M   'P 1'
#
loop_
_entity.id
_entity.type
_entity.pdbx_description
1 polymer ?
#
loop_
_entity_poly.entity_id
_entity_poly.type
_entity_poly.pdbx_seq_one_letter_code
_entity_poly.pdbx_strand_id
1 'polypeptide(L)' 'MDIHNMEIISYILFDQLNGITMLRDLEEAIERTNGCPYRRTFHSDRGWGYQMTAYQAMLEEHHIFQSMTRKGNCYDNAP' A
#
# COMPACT_ATOMS: atom_id res chain seq x y z
N MET A 1 5.63 -3.02 3.37
CA MET A 1 6.40 -3.38 4.58
C MET A 1 5.41 -3.60 5.71
N ASP A 2 5.59 -4.64 6.52
CA ASP A 2 4.87 -4.82 7.77
C ASP A 2 5.55 -4.01 8.87
N ILE A 3 4.78 -3.19 9.57
CA ILE A 3 5.27 -2.22 10.56
C ILE A 3 5.41 -2.88 11.94
N HIS A 4 4.88 -4.09 12.15
CA HIS A 4 5.06 -4.81 13.41
C HIS A 4 6.47 -5.39 13.57
N ASN A 5 6.99 -5.98 12.49
CA ASN A 5 8.26 -6.72 12.49
C ASN A 5 9.28 -6.19 11.46
N MET A 6 8.96 -5.11 10.75
CA MET A 6 9.79 -4.49 9.70
C MET A 6 10.02 -5.38 8.46
N GLU A 7 9.19 -6.40 8.25
CA GLU A 7 9.33 -7.32 7.11
C GLU A 7 8.93 -6.66 5.79
N ILE A 8 9.74 -6.87 4.75
CA ILE A 8 9.38 -6.50 3.38
C ILE A 8 8.45 -7.57 2.81
N ILE A 9 7.15 -7.27 2.78
CA ILE A 9 6.10 -8.18 2.27
C ILE A 9 6.23 -8.41 0.76
N SER A 10 6.34 -7.34 -0.02
CA SER A 10 6.52 -7.36 -1.47
C SER A 10 7.42 -6.19 -1.89
N TYR A 11 8.05 -6.34 -3.05
CA TYR A 11 8.72 -5.27 -3.76
C TYR A 11 8.82 -5.67 -5.23
N ILE A 12 8.73 -4.70 -6.13
CA ILE A 12 8.98 -4.93 -7.54
C ILE A 12 9.81 -3.76 -8.12
N LEU A 13 10.78 -4.09 -8.98
CA LEU A 13 11.71 -3.14 -9.58
C LEU A 13 11.42 -2.97 -11.07
N PHE A 14 11.43 -1.73 -11.54
CA PHE A 14 11.22 -1.38 -12.94
C PHE A 14 12.02 -0.14 -13.33
N ASP A 15 12.33 -0.01 -14.61
CA ASP A 15 13.08 1.13 -15.15
C ASP A 15 12.28 2.44 -15.19
N GLN A 16 10.94 2.34 -15.14
CA GLN A 16 10.03 3.49 -15.16
C GLN A 16 8.85 3.28 -14.22
N LEU A 17 8.35 4.37 -13.63
CA LEU A 17 7.16 4.35 -12.79
C LEU A 17 5.92 4.12 -13.67
N ASN A 18 5.23 3.00 -13.46
CA ASN A 18 4.01 2.65 -14.19
C ASN A 18 2.90 2.24 -13.20
N GLY A 19 1.69 2.74 -13.43
CA GLY A 19 0.53 2.45 -12.58
C GLY A 19 0.14 0.97 -12.61
N ILE A 20 0.33 0.29 -13.74
CA ILE A 20 0.07 -1.16 -13.87
C ILE A 20 0.99 -1.93 -12.93
N THR A 21 2.27 -1.60 -12.97
CA THR A 21 3.31 -2.13 -12.09
C THR A 21 2.94 -1.94 -10.62
N MET A 22 2.46 -0.75 -10.26
CA MET A 22 2.10 -0.42 -8.88
C MET A 22 0.87 -1.21 -8.40
N LEU A 23 -0.14 -1.37 -9.27
CA LEU A 23 -1.30 -2.20 -8.95
C LEU A 23 -0.93 -3.68 -8.81
N ARG A 24 0.02 -4.17 -9.60
CA ARG A 24 0.52 -5.54 -9.47
C ARG A 24 1.29 -5.77 -8.16
N ASP A 25 2.12 -4.83 -7.74
CA ASP A 25 2.79 -4.90 -6.43
C ASP A 25 1.79 -4.84 -5.28
N LEU A 26 0.76 -4.00 -5.41
CA LEU A 26 -0.33 -3.95 -4.44
C LEU A 26 -1.07 -5.30 -4.35
N GLU A 27 -1.43 -5.89 -5.48
CA GLU A 27 -2.10 -7.19 -5.57
C GLU A 27 -1.26 -8.28 -4.87
N GLU A 28 0.05 -8.37 -5.16
CA GLU A 28 0.94 -9.32 -4.52
C GLU A 28 1.01 -9.12 -3.00
N ALA A 29 1.08 -7.88 -2.52
CA ALA A 29 1.07 -7.56 -1.10
C ALA A 29 -0.24 -7.98 -0.40
N ILE A 30 -1.37 -7.79 -1.09
CA ILE A 30 -2.70 -8.17 -0.59
C ILE A 30 -2.81 -9.69 -0.48
N GLU A 31 -2.34 -10.43 -1.48
CA GLU A 31 -2.35 -11.90 -1.47
C GLU A 31 -1.52 -12.45 -0.32
N ARG A 32 -0.29 -11.95 -0.16
CA ARG A 32 0.63 -12.38 0.92
C ARG A 32 0.09 -12.11 2.32
N THR A 33 -0.71 -11.06 2.47
CA THR A 33 -1.30 -10.67 3.77
C THR A 33 -2.72 -11.18 3.97
N ASN A 34 -3.29 -11.93 3.03
CA ASN A 34 -4.70 -12.32 3.05
C ASN A 34 -5.06 -13.26 4.22
N GLY A 35 -4.07 -13.97 4.78
CA GLY A 35 -4.23 -14.80 5.97
C GLY A 35 -4.33 -14.04 7.29
N CYS A 36 -4.17 -12.70 7.28
CA CYS A 36 -4.24 -11.89 8.50
C CYS A 36 -5.66 -11.90 9.08
N PRO A 37 -5.87 -12.37 10.32
CA PRO A 37 -7.19 -12.42 10.94
C PRO A 37 -7.68 -11.03 11.41
N TYR A 38 -6.80 -10.02 11.35
CA TYR A 38 -7.09 -8.66 11.78
C TYR A 38 -7.38 -7.75 10.59
N ARG A 39 -8.03 -6.62 10.89
CA ARG A 39 -8.30 -5.57 9.92
C ARG A 39 -6.98 -5.05 9.34
N ARG A 40 -6.81 -5.19 8.02
CA ARG A 40 -5.64 -4.69 7.29
C ARG A 40 -5.77 -3.20 7.00
N THR A 41 -4.67 -2.48 7.16
CA THR A 41 -4.56 -1.05 6.82
C THR A 41 -3.31 -0.84 6.00
N PHE A 42 -3.45 -0.25 4.81
CA PHE A 42 -2.33 0.10 3.95
C PHE A 42 -2.07 1.59 4.09
N HIS A 43 -0.88 1.94 4.56
CA HIS A 43 -0.45 3.32 4.71
C HIS A 43 0.46 3.70 3.55
N SER A 44 0.13 4.80 2.87
CA SER A 44 0.95 5.40 1.82
C SER A 44 0.91 6.90 1.98
N ASP A 45 1.96 7.57 1.52
CA ASP A 45 1.93 9.02 1.35
C ASP A 45 0.85 9.43 0.34
N ARG A 46 0.56 10.73 0.24
CA ARG A 46 -0.43 11.27 -0.70
C ARG A 46 0.10 11.38 -2.14
N GLY A 47 1.06 10.52 -2.51
CA GLY A 47 1.68 10.49 -3.82
C GLY A 47 0.76 10.04 -4.95
N TRP A 48 1.32 9.92 -6.14
CA TRP A 48 0.57 9.62 -7.36
C TRP A 48 -0.24 8.32 -7.27
N GLY A 49 0.37 7.25 -6.76
CA GLY A 49 -0.30 5.95 -6.63
C GLY A 49 -1.49 5.96 -5.67
N TYR A 50 -1.36 6.67 -4.55
CA TYR A 50 -2.44 6.84 -3.57
C TYR A 50 -3.70 7.46 -4.19
N GLN A 51 -3.52 8.37 -5.14
CA GLN A 51 -4.60 9.12 -5.79
C GLN A 51 -5.25 8.34 -6.95
N MET A 52 -4.70 7.19 -7.34
CA MET A 52 -5.25 6.38 -8.43
C MET A 52 -6.57 5.73 -8.01
N THR A 53 -7.63 5.94 -8.79
CA THR A 53 -8.94 5.32 -8.54
C THR A 53 -8.85 3.79 -8.53
N ALA A 54 -8.02 3.20 -9.39
CA ALA A 54 -7.80 1.75 -9.43
C ALA A 54 -7.15 1.22 -8.14
N TYR A 55 -6.24 2.00 -7.53
CA TYR A 55 -5.61 1.63 -6.26
C TYR A 55 -6.65 1.63 -5.13
N GLN A 56 -7.48 2.68 -5.08
CA GLN A 56 -8.56 2.81 -4.08
C GLN A 56 -9.59 1.69 -4.23
N ALA A 57 -10.04 1.42 -5.46
CA ALA A 57 -11.00 0.36 -5.76
C ALA A 57 -10.49 -1.02 -5.34
N MET A 58 -9.21 -1.33 -5.60
CA MET A 58 -8.61 -2.60 -5.20
C MET A 58 -8.57 -2.75 -3.67
N LEU A 59 -8.20 -1.70 -2.92
CA LEU A 59 -8.24 -1.74 -1.46
C LEU A 59 -9.67 -1.94 -0.93
N GLU A 60 -10.65 -1.26 -1.50
CA GLU A 60 -12.06 -1.39 -1.12
C GLU A 60 -12.60 -2.80 -1.37
N GLU A 61 -12.29 -3.40 -2.53
CA GLU A 61 -12.67 -4.77 -2.89
C GLU A 61 -12.15 -5.80 -1.89
N HIS A 62 -10.93 -5.60 -1.37
CA HIS A 62 -10.32 -6.48 -0.38
C HIS A 62 -10.62 -6.09 1.09
N HIS A 63 -11.53 -5.15 1.31
CA HIS A 63 -11.89 -4.62 2.64
C HIS A 63 -10.69 -4.07 3.44
N ILE A 64 -9.73 -3.46 2.75
CA ILE A 64 -8.51 -2.90 3.32
C ILE A 64 -8.68 -1.40 3.51
N PHE A 65 -8.30 -0.92 4.70
CA PHE A 65 -8.39 0.50 5.00
C PHE A 65 -7.19 1.24 4.42
N GLN A 66 -7.47 2.26 3.60
CA GLN A 66 -6.45 3.19 3.16
C GLN A 66 -6.18 4.21 4.28
N SER A 67 -4.97 4.20 4.83
CA SER A 67 -4.50 5.21 5.79
C SER A 67 -3.62 6.23 5.10
N MET A 68 -3.70 7.48 5.56
CA MET A 68 -2.86 8.57 5.08
C MET A 68 -2.40 9.46 6.22
N THR A 69 -1.27 10.08 5.96
CA THR A 69 -0.62 11.10 6.75
C THR A 69 -1.38 12.44 6.77
N ARG A 70 -1.18 13.25 7.81
CA ARG A 70 -1.65 14.64 7.81
C ARG A 70 -0.91 15.43 6.73
N LYS A 71 -1.61 16.38 6.10
CA LYS A 71 -1.01 17.24 5.07
C LYS A 71 0.17 18.02 5.66
N GLY A 72 1.34 17.95 5.02
CA GLY A 72 2.53 18.71 5.41
C GLY A 72 3.40 18.10 6.50
N ASN A 73 3.15 16.84 6.91
CA ASN A 73 3.98 16.14 7.88
C ASN A 73 4.55 14.84 7.27
N CYS A 74 5.85 14.82 6.96
CA CYS A 74 6.53 13.63 6.42
C CYS A 74 7.03 12.66 7.51
N TYR A 75 7.16 13.11 8.76
CA TYR A 75 7.63 12.27 9.87
C TYR A 75 6.68 11.13 10.20
N ASP A 76 5.40 11.31 9.91
CA ASP A 76 4.37 10.29 10.10
C ASP A 76 4.52 9.09 9.12
N ASN A 77 5.39 9.18 8.11
CA ASN A 77 5.76 8.05 7.23
C ASN A 77 7.03 7.32 7.69
N ALA A 78 7.69 7.81 8.74
CA ALA A 78 8.88 7.18 9.30
C ALA A 78 8.47 6.04 10.25
N PRO A 79 9.05 4.83 10.10
CA PRO A 79 8.86 3.74 11.06
C PRO A 79 9.62 3.98 12.37
#